data_AF-A0A8T3M1W9-F1
#
_entry.id   AF-A0A8T3M1W9-F1
#
_cell.length_a   1.000
_cell.length_b   1.000
_cell.length_c   1.000
_cell.angle_alpha   90.00
_cell.angle_beta   90.00
_cell.angle_gamma   90.00
#
_symmetry.space_group_name_H-M   'P 1'
#
loop_
_entity.id
_entity.type
_entity.pdbx_description
1 polymer ?
#
loop_
_entity_poly.entity_id
_entity_poly.type
_entity_poly.pdbx_seq_one_letter_code
_entity_poly.pdbx_strand_id
1 'polypeptide(L)'
;MRIERVELDGFGRFHDAHWPLGAGLTVILGDNEAGKTTFLNALRALLFGFEASREGRTWYPAFAGGRRGGRLVLTTVAGERWVVERHGERGGGGALAVRAPNGNQGGQETLDRLLRGADRDLFTNIFAFGLGELQDLHTLSTTGVRGRIYGAGAGLGGTSAVDLERELRGELREIFVPTGTKPPLNALLARIETLRGEITELATQPEEYEIAHREREALVARSVELLGDVKGARERLARLGHLRKAAPILGELGEIERELAAGDPTLDALPPDVTLVLDRRLGELDAANLALAAVDGELDDARRERAGLKVDVAVLAAADKIGAARDASAA
;
A
#
# COMPACT_ATOMS: atom_id res chain seq x y z
N MET A 1 32.79 -26.06 34.75
CA MET A 1 34.24 -25.83 34.59
C MET A 1 34.81 -25.61 35.99
N ARG A 2 36.03 -26.07 36.28
CA ARG A 2 36.70 -25.93 37.57
C ARG A 2 38.13 -25.45 37.34
N ILE A 3 38.61 -24.48 38.12
CA ILE A 3 40.03 -24.09 38.13
C ILE A 3 40.80 -25.08 39.01
N GLU A 4 41.74 -25.80 38.42
CA GLU A 4 42.55 -26.84 39.09
C GLU A 4 43.91 -26.30 39.55
N ARG A 5 44.49 -25.37 38.80
CA ARG A 5 45.78 -24.76 39.14
C ARG A 5 45.84 -23.33 38.62
N VAL A 6 46.47 -22.47 39.41
CA VAL A 6 46.79 -21.08 39.05
C VAL A 6 48.30 -20.93 39.08
N GLU A 7 48.87 -20.38 38.01
CA GLU A 7 50.30 -20.10 37.91
C GLU A 7 50.46 -18.66 37.43
N LEU A 8 51.25 -17.88 38.16
CA LEU A 8 51.52 -16.47 37.88
C LEU A 8 53.02 -16.30 37.64
N ASP A 9 53.38 -15.87 36.44
CA ASP A 9 54.75 -15.53 36.10
C ASP A 9 55.12 -14.20 36.77
N GLY A 10 54.19 -13.25 36.77
CA GLY A 10 54.29 -11.97 37.46
C GLY A 10 52.94 -11.27 37.60
N PHE A 11 52.52 -10.89 38.80
CA PHE A 11 51.29 -10.10 38.99
C PHE A 11 51.24 -9.43 40.37
N GLY A 12 51.27 -8.10 40.40
CA GLY A 12 51.38 -7.36 41.67
C GLY A 12 52.62 -7.81 42.43
N ARG A 13 52.42 -8.36 43.64
CA ARG A 13 53.51 -8.86 44.49
C ARG A 13 53.99 -10.28 44.16
N PHE A 14 53.32 -10.99 43.27
CA PHE A 14 53.64 -12.39 42.95
C PHE A 14 54.62 -12.48 41.79
N HIS A 15 55.57 -13.41 41.91
CA HIS A 15 56.58 -13.78 40.91
C HIS A 15 56.81 -15.29 40.98
N ASP A 16 56.77 -15.99 39.85
CA ASP A 16 56.92 -17.45 39.74
C ASP A 16 56.07 -18.23 40.76
N ALA A 17 54.85 -17.75 41.02
CA ALA A 17 53.98 -18.28 42.05
C ALA A 17 52.98 -19.27 41.47
N HIS A 18 52.75 -20.39 42.15
CA HIS A 18 51.77 -21.39 41.70
C HIS A 18 51.00 -22.00 42.87
N TRP A 19 49.70 -22.23 42.64
CA TRP A 19 48.80 -22.81 43.63
C TRP A 19 47.96 -23.92 42.99
N PRO A 20 48.03 -25.16 43.49
CA PRO A 20 47.03 -26.17 43.18
C PRO A 20 45.73 -25.81 43.92
N LEU A 21 44.59 -25.91 43.23
CA LEU A 21 43.27 -25.75 43.80
C LEU A 21 42.60 -27.13 43.85
N GLY A 22 42.23 -27.54 45.07
CA GLY A 22 41.62 -28.85 45.32
C GLY A 22 40.20 -28.95 44.77
N ALA A 23 39.67 -30.16 44.75
CA ALA A 23 38.23 -30.36 44.52
C ALA A 23 37.44 -29.87 45.74
N GLY A 24 36.32 -29.18 45.50
CA GLY A 24 35.45 -28.68 46.57
C GLY A 24 35.88 -27.31 47.10
N LEU A 25 35.79 -27.10 48.41
CA LEU A 25 36.10 -25.83 49.06
C LEU A 25 37.62 -25.64 49.21
N THR A 26 38.17 -24.59 48.60
CA THR A 26 39.56 -24.16 48.81
C THR A 26 39.59 -22.88 49.63
N VAL A 27 40.34 -22.88 50.74
CA VAL A 27 40.52 -21.72 51.61
C VAL A 27 41.93 -21.17 51.44
N ILE A 28 42.04 -19.90 51.02
CA ILE A 28 43.32 -19.19 50.90
C ILE A 28 43.50 -18.32 52.15
N LEU A 29 44.35 -18.78 53.07
CA LEU A 29 44.65 -18.09 54.32
C LEU A 29 45.96 -17.29 54.20
N GLY A 30 45.98 -16.13 54.85
CA GLY A 30 47.20 -15.33 55.02
C GLY A 30 46.87 -14.05 55.77
N ASP A 31 47.90 -13.35 56.22
CA ASP A 31 47.75 -12.07 56.92
C ASP A 31 47.13 -10.99 56.03
N ASN A 32 46.77 -9.86 56.63
CA ASN A 32 46.43 -8.67 55.85
C ASN A 32 47.62 -8.32 54.93
N GLU A 33 47.31 -7.85 53.72
CA GLU A 33 48.32 -7.52 52.70
C GLU A 33 49.14 -8.72 52.18
N ALA A 34 48.80 -9.96 52.56
CA ALA A 34 49.34 -11.18 51.98
C ALA A 34 48.94 -11.41 50.50
N GLY A 35 48.32 -10.43 49.84
CA GLY A 35 48.00 -10.49 48.42
C GLY A 35 46.78 -11.34 48.06
N LYS A 36 45.89 -11.66 49.02
CA LYS A 36 44.64 -12.40 48.75
C LYS A 36 43.77 -11.70 47.70
N THR A 37 43.58 -10.39 47.85
CA THR A 37 42.88 -9.56 46.85
C THR A 37 43.64 -9.49 45.52
N THR A 38 44.98 -9.45 45.57
CA THR A 38 45.83 -9.49 44.37
C THR A 38 45.64 -10.80 43.61
N PHE A 39 45.54 -11.93 44.32
CA PHE A 39 45.31 -13.25 43.72
C PHE A 39 43.95 -13.32 43.02
N LEU A 40 42.89 -12.80 43.68
CA LEU A 40 41.57 -12.73 43.07
C LEU A 40 41.57 -11.89 41.79
N ASN A 41 42.26 -10.74 41.80
CA ASN A 41 42.38 -9.90 40.61
C ASN A 41 43.25 -10.52 39.52
N ALA A 42 44.23 -11.37 39.88
CA ALA A 42 44.99 -12.15 38.90
C ALA A 42 44.08 -13.15 38.17
N LEU A 43 43.18 -13.85 38.88
CA LEU A 43 42.19 -14.73 38.26
C LEU A 43 41.30 -13.97 37.27
N ARG A 44 40.78 -12.80 37.69
CA ARG A 44 39.97 -11.92 36.83
C ARG A 44 40.75 -11.51 35.59
N ALA A 45 42.02 -11.14 35.75
CA ALA A 45 42.87 -10.72 34.66
C ALA A 45 43.13 -11.85 33.65
N LEU A 46 43.44 -13.06 34.13
CA LEU A 46 43.69 -14.22 33.27
C LEU A 46 42.46 -14.63 32.47
N LEU A 47 41.26 -14.54 33.06
CA LEU A 47 40.01 -14.88 32.37
C LEU A 47 39.54 -13.77 31.42
N PHE A 48 39.51 -12.51 31.86
CA PHE A 48 38.79 -11.43 31.16
C PHE A 48 39.67 -10.31 30.62
N GLY A 49 40.99 -10.41 30.80
CA GLY A 49 41.94 -9.36 30.43
C GLY A 49 42.21 -8.37 31.55
N PHE A 50 43.18 -7.50 31.30
CA PHE A 50 43.72 -6.58 32.28
C PHE A 50 42.91 -5.29 32.32
N GLU A 51 42.70 -4.74 33.53
CA GLU A 51 41.99 -3.48 33.69
C GLU A 51 42.62 -2.35 32.89
N ALA A 52 41.75 -1.59 32.23
CA ALA A 52 42.14 -0.39 31.52
C ALA A 52 42.81 0.57 32.50
N SER A 53 43.98 1.05 32.12
CA SER A 53 44.69 2.07 32.85
C SER A 53 43.88 3.37 32.81
N ARG A 54 43.37 3.81 33.96
CA ARG A 54 42.93 5.21 34.13
C ARG A 54 44.18 6.02 34.46
N GLU A 55 44.40 7.12 33.73
CA GLU A 55 45.52 8.06 33.94
C GLU A 55 46.93 7.46 33.74
N GLY A 56 47.08 6.44 32.90
CA GLY A 56 48.39 5.86 32.58
C GLY A 56 48.99 4.95 33.66
N ARG A 57 48.28 4.70 34.77
CA ARG A 57 48.66 3.71 35.80
C ARG A 57 48.23 2.29 35.43
N THR A 58 49.19 1.37 35.30
CA THR A 58 48.91 -0.06 35.14
C THR A 58 48.49 -0.65 36.49
N TRP A 59 47.32 -1.27 36.56
CA TRP A 59 46.85 -1.96 37.76
C TRP A 59 47.58 -3.29 37.94
N TYR A 60 48.19 -3.54 39.10
CA TYR A 60 48.96 -4.77 39.38
C TYR A 60 50.06 -5.07 38.33
N PRO A 61 51.06 -4.18 38.15
CA PRO A 61 52.25 -4.53 37.39
C PRO A 61 53.01 -5.66 38.10
N ALA A 62 53.91 -6.34 37.39
CA ALA A 62 54.74 -7.42 37.95
C ALA A 62 55.87 -6.83 38.84
N PHE A 63 55.53 -6.28 40.01
CA PHE A 63 56.47 -5.57 40.89
C PHE A 63 57.62 -6.44 41.38
N ALA A 64 57.36 -7.74 41.56
CA ALA A 64 58.35 -8.71 42.02
C ALA A 64 59.18 -9.35 40.87
N GLY A 65 59.00 -8.90 39.63
CA GLY A 65 59.64 -9.46 38.43
C GLY A 65 58.70 -10.34 37.61
N GLY A 66 59.22 -10.90 36.51
CA GLY A 66 58.48 -11.79 35.60
C GLY A 66 57.63 -11.05 34.56
N ARG A 67 56.97 -11.80 33.68
CA ARG A 67 56.05 -11.25 32.67
C ARG A 67 54.68 -11.08 33.30
N ARG A 68 54.02 -9.93 33.09
CA ARG A 68 52.71 -9.70 33.69
C ARG A 68 51.68 -10.66 33.12
N GLY A 69 51.17 -11.56 33.95
CA GLY A 69 50.26 -12.62 33.54
C GLY A 69 50.64 -13.98 34.10
N GLY A 70 50.22 -15.02 33.39
CA GLY A 70 50.40 -16.40 33.80
C GLY A 70 49.41 -17.33 33.12
N ARG A 71 49.08 -18.45 33.76
CA ARG A 71 48.17 -19.46 33.23
C ARG A 71 47.24 -20.07 34.26
N LEU A 72 46.07 -20.48 33.79
CA LEU A 72 45.08 -21.27 34.51
C LEU A 72 44.97 -22.65 33.89
N VAL A 73 44.93 -23.67 34.74
CA VAL A 73 44.59 -25.02 34.35
C VAL A 73 43.14 -25.26 34.74
N LEU A 74 42.30 -25.57 33.76
CA LEU A 74 40.87 -25.75 33.91
C LEU A 74 40.48 -27.21 33.63
N THR A 75 39.58 -27.76 34.42
CA THR A 75 38.93 -29.06 34.16
C THR A 75 37.46 -28.85 33.75
N THR A 76 37.02 -29.48 32.66
CA THR A 76 35.59 -29.48 32.27
C THR A 76 34.81 -30.54 33.06
N VAL A 77 33.48 -30.53 32.95
CA VAL A 77 32.62 -31.55 33.57
C VAL A 77 32.89 -32.94 32.97
N ALA A 78 33.33 -32.99 31.71
CA ALA A 78 33.74 -34.22 31.02
C ALA A 78 35.15 -34.71 31.44
N GLY A 79 35.81 -34.02 32.39
CA GLY A 79 37.16 -34.38 32.86
C GLY A 79 38.30 -33.90 31.96
N GLU A 80 38.01 -33.12 30.92
CA GLU A 80 39.02 -32.62 29.99
C GLU A 80 39.84 -31.48 30.60
N ARG A 81 41.15 -31.48 30.35
CA ARG A 81 42.08 -30.48 30.86
C ARG A 81 42.43 -29.44 29.80
N TRP A 82 42.18 -28.18 30.14
CA TRP A 82 42.41 -27.01 29.30
C TRP A 82 43.40 -26.08 29.98
N VAL A 83 44.22 -25.38 29.20
CA VAL A 83 45.17 -24.38 29.72
C VAL A 83 44.84 -23.03 29.11
N VAL A 84 44.63 -22.02 29.95
CA VAL A 84 44.39 -20.63 29.54
C VAL A 84 45.59 -19.80 29.96
N GLU A 85 46.38 -19.33 29.01
CA GLU A 85 47.55 -18.49 29.23
C GLU A 85 47.23 -17.06 28.79
N ARG A 86 47.52 -16.06 29.63
CA ARG A 86 47.30 -14.66 29.27
C ARG A 86 48.39 -13.75 29.82
N HIS A 87 48.95 -12.91 28.96
CA HIS A 87 50.01 -11.95 29.31
C HIS A 87 49.71 -10.55 28.78
N GLY A 88 50.08 -9.51 29.53
CA GLY A 88 49.82 -8.13 29.10
C GLY A 88 50.44 -7.08 30.02
N GLU A 89 51.28 -6.21 29.44
CA GLU A 89 51.97 -5.14 30.17
C GLU A 89 51.16 -3.84 30.29
N ARG A 90 50.11 -3.69 29.48
CA ARG A 90 49.17 -2.55 29.50
C ARG A 90 47.75 -3.02 29.81
N GLY A 91 46.82 -2.08 29.98
CA GLY A 91 45.40 -2.41 30.09
C GLY A 91 44.84 -2.96 28.77
N GLY A 92 43.76 -3.75 28.85
CA GLY A 92 43.11 -4.39 27.71
C GLY A 92 43.22 -5.92 27.72
N GLY A 93 42.87 -6.55 26.60
CA GLY A 93 42.76 -8.01 26.52
C GLY A 93 44.06 -8.78 26.78
N GLY A 94 45.22 -8.20 26.50
CA GLY A 94 46.50 -8.93 26.52
C GLY A 94 46.58 -10.03 25.45
N ALA A 95 47.73 -10.68 25.35
CA ALA A 95 47.92 -11.85 24.51
C ALA A 95 47.30 -13.07 25.21
N LEU A 96 46.29 -13.68 24.58
CA LEU A 96 45.59 -14.87 25.07
C LEU A 96 45.95 -16.09 24.22
N ALA A 97 46.24 -17.21 24.88
CA ALA A 97 46.30 -18.52 24.25
C ALA A 97 45.50 -19.54 25.07
N VAL A 98 44.61 -20.28 24.42
CA VAL A 98 43.84 -21.36 25.04
C VAL A 98 44.28 -22.68 24.45
N ARG A 99 44.85 -23.59 25.23
CA ARG A 99 45.28 -24.92 24.77
C ARG A 99 44.21 -25.95 25.12
N ALA A 100 43.74 -26.64 24.09
CA ALA A 100 42.82 -27.75 24.19
C ALA A 100 43.54 -29.05 24.60
N PRO A 101 42.80 -30.07 25.10
CA PRO A 101 43.36 -31.36 25.48
C PRO A 101 44.10 -32.09 24.36
N ASN A 102 43.69 -31.86 23.10
CA ASN A 102 44.30 -32.44 21.91
C ASN A 102 45.53 -31.66 21.41
N GLY A 103 45.97 -30.62 22.14
CA GLY A 103 47.11 -29.79 21.78
C GLY A 103 46.79 -28.60 20.88
N ASN A 104 45.56 -28.47 20.37
CA ASN A 104 45.17 -27.34 19.53
C ASN A 104 45.16 -26.03 20.33
N GLN A 105 45.60 -24.95 19.71
CA GLN A 105 45.49 -23.60 20.26
C GLN A 105 44.23 -22.90 19.73
N GLY A 106 43.47 -22.30 20.65
CA GLY A 106 42.35 -21.41 20.39
C GLY A 106 42.58 -20.03 20.99
N GLY A 107 41.72 -19.08 20.58
CA GLY A 107 41.71 -17.70 21.08
C GLY A 107 40.50 -17.40 21.96
N GLN A 108 40.05 -16.14 21.92
CA GLN A 108 38.96 -15.63 22.76
C GLN A 108 37.65 -16.42 22.58
N GLU A 109 37.25 -16.76 21.36
CA GLU A 109 36.04 -17.57 21.10
C GLU A 109 36.05 -18.93 21.80
N THR A 110 37.23 -19.53 21.96
CA THR A 110 37.37 -20.82 22.66
C THR A 110 37.22 -20.63 24.16
N LEU A 111 37.79 -19.54 24.70
CA LEU A 111 37.60 -19.17 26.10
C LEU A 111 36.13 -18.87 26.41
N ASP A 112 35.45 -18.11 25.56
CA ASP A 112 34.04 -17.74 25.76
C ASP A 112 33.13 -18.98 25.78
N ARG A 113 33.40 -19.96 24.92
CA ARG A 113 32.71 -21.26 24.95
C ARG A 113 33.00 -22.06 26.23
N LEU A 114 34.24 -22.04 26.72
CA LEU A 114 34.59 -22.69 27.99
C LEU A 114 33.90 -22.04 29.20
N LEU A 115 33.72 -20.71 29.14
CA LEU A 115 33.05 -19.91 30.16
C LEU A 115 31.52 -19.95 30.06
N ARG A 116 30.95 -20.50 28.97
CA ARG A 116 29.50 -20.69 28.76
C ARG A 116 28.69 -19.40 28.97
N GLY A 117 29.18 -18.28 28.44
CA GLY A 117 28.51 -16.98 28.54
C GLY A 117 28.71 -16.24 29.86
N ALA A 118 29.59 -16.73 30.74
CA ALA A 118 30.01 -15.96 31.91
C ALA A 118 30.94 -14.83 31.49
N ASP A 119 30.42 -13.60 31.50
CA ASP A 119 31.19 -12.39 31.25
C ASP A 119 31.91 -11.89 32.53
N ARG A 120 32.73 -10.84 32.38
CA ARG A 120 33.51 -10.26 33.47
C ARG A 120 32.64 -9.77 34.63
N ASP A 121 31.50 -9.15 34.30
CA ASP A 121 30.59 -8.57 35.29
C ASP A 121 29.89 -9.68 36.08
N LEU A 122 29.44 -10.74 35.41
CA LEU A 122 28.87 -11.92 36.02
C LEU A 122 29.89 -12.59 36.95
N PHE A 123 31.14 -12.75 36.51
CA PHE A 123 32.18 -13.33 37.34
C PHE A 123 32.49 -12.50 38.58
N THR A 124 32.63 -11.19 38.42
CA THR A 124 32.96 -10.26 39.51
C THR A 124 31.84 -10.17 40.54
N ASN A 125 30.59 -10.16 40.09
CA ASN A 125 29.44 -9.93 40.97
C ASN A 125 28.83 -11.21 41.56
N ILE A 126 28.99 -12.36 40.90
CA ILE A 126 28.33 -13.62 41.32
C ILE A 126 29.33 -14.68 41.78
N PHE A 127 30.42 -14.90 41.02
CA PHE A 127 31.34 -16.01 41.27
C PHE A 127 32.55 -15.63 42.14
N ALA A 128 32.90 -14.34 42.18
CA ALA A 128 34.11 -13.84 42.81
C ALA A 128 33.86 -12.47 43.46
N PHE A 129 32.90 -12.37 44.39
CA PHE A 129 32.59 -11.14 45.12
C PHE A 129 33.44 -11.01 46.39
N GLY A 130 33.96 -9.81 46.66
CA GLY A 130 34.56 -9.39 47.92
C GLY A 130 33.59 -8.50 48.72
N LEU A 131 34.09 -7.87 49.78
CA LEU A 131 33.26 -7.06 50.68
C LEU A 131 32.75 -5.77 50.02
N GLY A 132 33.55 -5.15 49.15
CA GLY A 132 33.14 -3.98 48.38
C GLY A 132 32.08 -4.32 47.34
N GLU A 133 32.25 -5.43 46.60
CA GLU A 133 31.26 -5.88 45.62
C GLU A 133 29.93 -6.31 46.29
N LEU A 134 29.95 -6.80 47.54
CA LEU A 134 28.75 -7.07 48.33
C LEU A 134 27.96 -5.79 48.68
N GLN A 135 28.66 -4.68 48.95
CA GLN A 135 28.02 -3.38 49.20
C GLN A 135 27.46 -2.79 47.88
N ASP A 136 28.17 -2.94 46.77
CA ASP A 136 27.73 -2.48 45.45
C ASP A 136 26.60 -3.34 44.85
N LEU A 137 26.44 -4.59 45.31
CA LEU A 137 25.32 -5.46 44.92
C LEU A 137 23.96 -4.87 45.33
N HIS A 138 23.94 -4.03 46.35
CA HIS A 138 22.74 -3.29 46.77
C HIS A 138 22.45 -2.08 45.87
N THR A 139 23.46 -1.50 45.20
CA THR A 139 23.31 -0.36 44.27
C THR A 139 23.07 -0.81 42.82
N LEU A 140 23.49 -2.01 42.42
CA LEU A 140 23.14 -2.60 41.13
C LEU A 140 21.70 -3.10 41.13
N SER A 141 20.82 -2.28 40.52
CA SER A 141 19.37 -2.44 40.50
C SER A 141 18.86 -3.87 40.29
N THR A 142 17.82 -4.18 41.06
CA THR A 142 17.09 -5.43 41.24
C THR A 142 16.53 -6.08 39.98
N THR A 143 16.66 -5.48 38.79
CA THR A 143 16.03 -5.97 37.55
C THR A 143 17.03 -6.69 36.63
N GLY A 144 18.23 -6.13 36.42
CA GLY A 144 19.23 -6.71 35.52
C GLY A 144 19.92 -7.96 36.10
N VAL A 145 20.23 -7.93 37.40
CA VAL A 145 20.89 -9.05 38.08
C VAL A 145 19.93 -10.23 38.30
N ARG A 146 18.65 -9.96 38.65
CA ARG A 146 17.64 -11.02 38.79
C ARG A 146 17.43 -11.79 37.50
N GLY A 147 17.26 -11.09 36.37
CA GLY A 147 17.07 -11.74 35.06
C GLY A 147 18.21 -12.69 34.68
N ARG A 148 19.46 -12.30 34.99
CA ARG A 148 20.64 -13.14 34.74
C ARG A 148 20.79 -14.31 35.72
N ILE A 149 20.46 -14.13 37.00
CA ILE A 149 20.46 -15.22 38.00
C ILE A 149 19.45 -16.30 37.61
N TYR A 150 18.22 -15.91 37.26
CA TYR A 150 17.19 -16.86 36.82
C TYR A 150 17.55 -17.52 35.47
N GLY A 151 18.15 -16.76 34.53
CA GLY A 151 18.63 -17.31 33.26
C GLY A 151 19.78 -18.32 33.42
N ALA A 152 20.73 -18.06 34.33
CA ALA A 152 21.83 -18.98 34.63
C ALA A 152 21.34 -20.26 35.32
N GLY A 153 20.39 -20.16 36.25
CA GLY A 153 19.76 -21.32 36.90
C GLY A 153 18.91 -22.19 35.96
N ALA A 154 18.33 -21.59 34.91
CA ALA A 154 17.55 -22.28 33.89
C ALA A 154 18.40 -22.86 32.73
N GLY A 155 19.73 -22.71 32.77
CA GLY A 155 20.62 -23.24 31.73
C GLY A 155 20.70 -22.40 30.45
N LEU A 156 20.20 -21.17 30.47
CA LEU A 156 20.14 -20.27 29.29
C LEU A 156 21.46 -19.51 29.02
N GLY A 157 22.59 -19.91 29.62
CA GLY A 157 23.91 -19.47 29.17
C GLY A 157 24.16 -17.96 29.11
N GLY A 158 23.70 -17.21 30.12
CA GLY A 158 23.92 -15.76 30.22
C GLY A 158 22.91 -14.88 29.49
N THR A 159 22.00 -15.44 28.68
CA THR A 159 20.89 -14.68 28.10
C THR A 159 19.78 -14.49 29.14
N SER A 160 19.49 -13.24 29.49
CA SER A 160 18.42 -12.89 30.42
C SER A 160 17.08 -12.95 29.69
N ALA A 161 16.12 -13.71 30.21
CA ALA A 161 14.75 -13.75 29.68
C ALA A 161 14.10 -12.37 29.59
N VAL A 162 14.50 -11.45 30.49
CA VAL A 162 14.04 -10.06 30.51
C VAL A 162 14.60 -9.25 29.33
N ASP A 163 15.84 -9.51 28.94
CA ASP A 163 16.45 -8.83 27.79
C ASP A 163 15.83 -9.33 26.49
N LEU A 164 15.56 -10.64 26.40
CA LEU A 164 14.83 -11.24 25.27
C LEU A 164 13.39 -10.71 25.17
N GLU A 165 12.68 -10.61 26.29
CA GLU A 165 11.33 -10.01 26.31
C GLU A 165 11.37 -8.55 25.85
N ARG A 166 12.39 -7.79 26.25
CA ARG A 166 12.55 -6.39 25.84
C ARG A 166 12.83 -6.28 24.33
N GLU A 167 13.68 -7.15 23.79
CA GLU A 167 14.00 -7.23 22.37
C GLU A 167 12.77 -7.60 21.54
N LEU A 168 12.07 -8.67 21.89
CA LEU A 168 10.82 -9.10 21.24
C LEU A 168 9.74 -8.01 21.30
N ARG A 169 9.62 -7.28 22.41
CA ARG A 169 8.73 -6.11 22.49
C ARG A 169 9.19 -4.94 21.62
N GLY A 170 10.50 -4.80 21.39
CA GLY A 170 11.07 -3.85 20.42
C GLY A 170 10.60 -4.18 19.01
N GLU A 171 10.89 -5.40 18.57
CA GLU A 171 10.50 -5.90 17.23
C GLU A 171 8.98 -5.84 17.00
N LEU A 172 8.19 -6.25 18.01
CA LEU A 172 6.74 -6.14 17.95
C LEU A 172 6.29 -4.71 17.67
N ARG A 173 6.89 -3.70 18.33
CA ARG A 173 6.52 -2.29 18.14
C ARG A 173 6.88 -1.75 16.76
N GLU A 174 7.91 -2.28 16.10
CA GLU A 174 8.24 -1.90 14.72
C GLU A 174 7.21 -2.44 13.73
N ILE A 175 6.68 -3.64 13.99
CA ILE A 175 5.76 -4.33 13.09
C ILE A 175 4.30 -3.92 13.34
N PHE A 176 3.90 -3.82 14.61
CA PHE A 176 2.53 -3.65 15.04
C PHE A 176 2.42 -2.91 16.37
N VAL A 177 1.58 -1.87 16.40
CA VAL A 177 1.20 -1.19 17.64
C VAL A 177 -0.33 -1.16 17.70
N PRO A 178 -0.95 -1.60 18.82
CA PRO A 178 -2.42 -1.71 18.91
C PRO A 178 -3.19 -0.44 18.54
N THR A 179 -2.62 0.72 18.84
CA THR A 179 -3.20 2.05 18.56
C THR A 179 -2.38 2.87 17.55
N GLY A 180 -1.34 2.29 16.94
CA GLY A 180 -0.48 3.00 15.99
C GLY A 180 -0.99 2.90 14.56
N THR A 181 -0.69 3.90 13.74
CA THR A 181 -1.02 3.91 12.30
C THR A 181 0.19 3.77 11.39
N LYS A 182 1.40 4.03 11.91
CA LYS A 182 2.66 3.96 11.16
C LYS A 182 3.21 2.55 10.89
N PRO A 183 3.08 1.56 11.81
CA PRO A 183 3.70 0.25 11.59
C PRO A 183 3.17 -0.44 10.32
N PRO A 184 4.02 -1.23 9.61
CA PRO A 184 3.66 -1.83 8.33
C PRO A 184 2.38 -2.66 8.38
N LEU A 185 2.15 -3.41 9.46
CA LEU A 185 0.96 -4.26 9.59
C LEU A 185 -0.32 -3.42 9.74
N ASN A 186 -0.27 -2.34 10.52
CA ASN A 186 -1.40 -1.43 10.68
C ASN A 186 -1.75 -0.73 9.36
N ALA A 187 -0.76 -0.32 8.57
CA ALA A 187 -0.97 0.25 7.25
C ALA A 187 -1.63 -0.74 6.27
N LEU A 188 -1.20 -2.01 6.29
CA LEU A 188 -1.81 -3.07 5.47
C LEU A 188 -3.26 -3.34 5.88
N LEU A 189 -3.55 -3.40 7.18
CA LEU A 189 -4.93 -3.57 7.68
C LEU A 189 -5.83 -2.41 7.25
N ALA A 190 -5.35 -1.16 7.34
CA ALA A 190 -6.10 0.00 6.85
C ALA A 190 -6.36 -0.09 5.34
N ARG A 191 -5.36 -0.52 4.55
CA ARG A 191 -5.51 -0.68 3.10
C ARG A 191 -6.52 -1.77 2.74
N ILE A 192 -6.56 -2.88 3.49
CA ILE A 192 -7.56 -3.94 3.31
C ILE A 192 -8.98 -3.38 3.52
N GLU A 193 -9.20 -2.60 4.57
CA GLU A 193 -10.51 -1.98 4.82
C GLU A 193 -10.89 -1.00 3.71
N THR A 194 -9.96 -0.18 3.23
CA THR A 194 -10.21 0.70 2.05
C THR A 194 -10.59 -0.10 0.81
N LEU A 195 -9.83 -1.15 0.47
CA LEU A 195 -10.09 -1.99 -0.69
C LEU A 195 -11.43 -2.73 -0.58
N ARG A 196 -11.86 -3.13 0.62
CA ARG A 196 -13.20 -3.71 0.85
C ARG A 196 -14.30 -2.69 0.57
N GLY A 197 -14.11 -1.44 0.97
CA GLY A 197 -15.00 -0.33 0.63
C GLY A 197 -15.10 -0.13 -0.88
N GLU A 198 -13.94 0.00 -1.56
CA GLU A 198 -13.86 0.14 -3.02
C GLU A 198 -14.56 -1.02 -3.76
N ILE A 199 -14.36 -2.27 -3.32
CA ILE A 199 -15.05 -3.45 -3.90
C ILE A 199 -16.56 -3.34 -3.73
N THR A 200 -17.04 -2.87 -2.59
CA THR A 200 -18.48 -2.74 -2.31
C THR A 200 -19.10 -1.64 -3.17
N GLU A 201 -18.43 -0.49 -3.31
CA GLU A 201 -18.88 0.60 -4.20
C GLU A 201 -18.91 0.16 -5.67
N LEU A 202 -17.88 -0.55 -6.12
CA LEU A 202 -17.84 -1.13 -7.47
C LEU A 202 -18.92 -2.18 -7.67
N ALA A 203 -19.34 -2.89 -6.61
CA ALA A 203 -20.43 -3.85 -6.69
C ALA A 203 -21.82 -3.19 -6.75
N THR A 204 -21.99 -1.95 -6.27
CA THR A 204 -23.26 -1.20 -6.36
C THR A 204 -23.43 -0.42 -7.67
N GLN A 205 -22.33 -0.08 -8.36
CA GLN A 205 -22.38 0.60 -9.66
C GLN A 205 -23.18 -0.14 -10.77
N PRO A 206 -23.15 -1.47 -10.89
CA PRO A 206 -23.99 -2.21 -11.83
C PRO A 206 -25.50 -2.00 -11.60
N GLU A 207 -25.95 -1.90 -10.35
CA GLU A 207 -27.38 -1.71 -10.05
C GLU A 207 -27.84 -0.28 -10.38
N GLU A 208 -27.04 0.73 -10.04
CA GLU A 208 -27.34 2.13 -10.40
C GLU A 208 -27.33 2.33 -11.91
N TYR A 209 -26.38 1.71 -12.62
CA TYR A 209 -26.33 1.72 -14.09
C TYR A 209 -27.56 1.07 -14.70
N GLU A 210 -27.98 -0.11 -14.21
CA GLU A 210 -29.17 -0.82 -14.71
C GLU A 210 -30.45 -0.02 -14.46
N ILE A 211 -30.59 0.65 -13.31
CA ILE A 211 -31.73 1.52 -13.01
C ILE A 211 -31.77 2.71 -13.98
N ALA A 212 -30.64 3.42 -14.14
CA ALA A 212 -30.55 4.57 -15.03
C ALA A 212 -30.74 4.17 -16.51
N HIS A 213 -30.26 3.00 -16.92
CA HIS A 213 -30.46 2.46 -18.26
C HIS A 213 -31.93 2.16 -18.53
N ARG A 214 -32.63 1.51 -17.59
CA ARG A 214 -34.08 1.25 -17.71
C ARG A 214 -34.90 2.55 -17.74
N GLU A 215 -34.53 3.53 -16.92
CA GLU A 215 -35.19 4.84 -16.94
C GLU A 215 -34.99 5.53 -18.29
N ARG A 216 -33.77 5.49 -18.85
CA ARG A 216 -33.47 6.01 -20.19
C ARG A 216 -34.32 5.31 -21.25
N GLU A 217 -34.40 3.99 -21.25
CA GLU A 217 -35.21 3.23 -22.20
C GLU A 217 -36.70 3.57 -22.12
N ALA A 218 -37.24 3.71 -20.90
CA ALA A 218 -38.62 4.12 -20.68
C ALA A 218 -38.89 5.55 -21.20
N LEU A 219 -37.96 6.48 -20.95
CA LEU A 219 -38.06 7.86 -21.46
C LEU A 219 -37.97 7.92 -23.00
N VAL A 220 -37.11 7.10 -23.61
CA VAL A 220 -37.01 7.00 -25.07
C VAL A 220 -38.29 6.44 -25.67
N ALA A 221 -38.85 5.37 -25.10
CA ALA A 221 -40.13 4.81 -25.55
C ALA A 221 -41.26 5.86 -25.46
N ARG A 222 -41.33 6.59 -24.35
CA ARG A 222 -42.31 7.66 -24.15
C ARG A 222 -42.14 8.81 -25.14
N SER A 223 -40.89 9.17 -25.47
CA SER A 223 -40.60 10.19 -26.48
C SER A 223 -41.11 9.80 -27.87
N VAL A 224 -40.91 8.52 -28.26
CA VAL A 224 -41.41 7.99 -29.52
C VAL A 224 -42.94 8.01 -29.58
N GLU A 225 -43.61 7.61 -28.48
CA GLU A 225 -45.07 7.66 -28.37
C GLU A 225 -45.60 9.09 -28.53
N LEU A 226 -45.04 10.05 -27.78
CA LEU A 226 -45.43 11.46 -27.86
C LEU A 226 -45.21 12.06 -29.25
N LEU A 227 -44.13 11.69 -29.94
CA LEU A 227 -43.90 12.10 -31.33
C LEU A 227 -44.97 11.54 -32.27
N GLY A 228 -45.40 10.30 -32.04
CA GLY A 228 -46.53 9.68 -32.74
C GLY A 228 -47.83 10.45 -32.52
N ASP A 229 -48.14 10.79 -31.26
CA ASP A 229 -49.33 11.57 -30.91
C ASP A 229 -49.33 12.95 -31.55
N VAL A 230 -48.19 13.65 -31.53
CA VAL A 230 -48.04 14.95 -32.19
C VAL A 230 -48.28 14.84 -33.69
N LYS A 231 -47.76 13.79 -34.33
CA LYS A 231 -48.01 13.55 -35.75
C LYS A 231 -49.49 13.31 -36.03
N GLY A 232 -50.14 12.43 -35.26
CA GLY A 232 -51.58 12.16 -35.40
C GLY A 232 -52.45 13.40 -35.16
N ALA A 233 -52.10 14.22 -34.17
CA ALA A 233 -52.78 15.49 -33.91
C ALA A 233 -52.64 16.47 -35.07
N ARG A 234 -51.46 16.56 -35.70
CA ARG A 234 -51.22 17.40 -36.89
C ARG A 234 -52.03 16.94 -38.09
N GLU A 235 -52.08 15.64 -38.36
CA GLU A 235 -52.90 15.07 -39.45
C GLU A 235 -54.39 15.37 -39.23
N ARG A 236 -54.87 15.23 -37.98
CA ARG A 236 -56.25 15.59 -37.62
C ARG A 236 -56.53 17.08 -37.82
N LEU A 237 -55.60 17.94 -37.41
CA LEU A 237 -55.72 19.38 -37.60
C LEU A 237 -55.77 19.75 -39.09
N ALA A 238 -54.91 19.14 -39.91
CA ALA A 238 -54.91 19.34 -41.36
C ALA A 238 -56.25 18.93 -41.98
N ARG A 239 -56.77 17.73 -41.62
CA ARG A 239 -58.08 17.25 -42.07
C ARG A 239 -59.22 18.22 -41.70
N LEU A 240 -59.25 18.68 -40.45
CA LEU A 240 -60.25 19.67 -40.00
C LEU A 240 -60.10 21.00 -40.76
N GLY A 241 -58.87 21.40 -41.07
CA GLY A 241 -58.59 22.56 -41.91
C GLY A 241 -59.14 22.42 -43.33
N HIS A 242 -59.01 21.25 -43.96
CA HIS A 242 -59.60 20.96 -45.27
C HIS A 242 -61.14 20.98 -45.22
N LEU A 243 -61.74 20.33 -44.22
CA LEU A 243 -63.20 20.33 -44.05
C LEU A 243 -63.75 21.74 -43.84
N ARG A 244 -63.06 22.56 -43.04
CA ARG A 244 -63.43 23.97 -42.83
C ARG A 244 -63.38 24.79 -44.13
N LYS A 245 -62.40 24.53 -45.01
CA LYS A 245 -62.31 25.18 -46.33
C LYS A 245 -63.41 24.70 -47.30
N ALA A 246 -63.81 23.43 -47.21
CA ALA A 246 -64.86 22.85 -48.05
C ALA A 246 -66.28 23.24 -47.61
N ALA A 247 -66.48 23.58 -46.33
CA ALA A 247 -67.78 23.96 -45.77
C ALA A 247 -68.53 25.05 -46.55
N PRO A 248 -67.92 26.20 -46.93
CA PRO A 248 -68.62 27.21 -47.74
C PRO A 248 -69.00 26.69 -49.13
N ILE A 249 -68.12 25.94 -49.79
CA ILE A 249 -68.37 25.36 -51.12
C ILE A 249 -69.54 24.38 -51.08
N LEU A 250 -69.64 23.55 -50.04
CA LEU A 250 -70.79 22.65 -49.86
C LEU A 250 -72.09 23.43 -49.59
N GLY A 251 -72.01 24.58 -48.91
CA GLY A 251 -73.14 25.49 -48.75
C GLY A 251 -73.60 26.08 -50.08
N GLU A 252 -72.66 26.60 -50.88
CA GLU A 252 -72.91 27.11 -52.23
C GLU A 252 -73.47 26.01 -53.15
N LEU A 253 -72.91 24.80 -53.11
CA LEU A 253 -73.42 23.67 -53.88
C LEU A 253 -74.86 23.33 -53.48
N GLY A 254 -75.18 23.32 -52.19
CA GLY A 254 -76.55 23.09 -51.72
C GLY A 254 -77.52 24.23 -52.04
N GLU A 255 -77.03 25.46 -52.27
CA GLU A 255 -77.82 26.56 -52.85
C GLU A 255 -78.08 26.32 -54.34
N ILE A 256 -77.03 26.02 -55.10
CA ILE A 256 -77.12 25.72 -56.54
C ILE A 256 -78.02 24.50 -56.80
N GLU A 257 -77.89 23.43 -56.03
CA GLU A 257 -78.75 22.23 -56.14
C GLU A 257 -80.22 22.55 -55.85
N ARG A 258 -80.49 23.46 -54.89
CA ARG A 258 -81.86 23.94 -54.61
C ARG A 258 -82.39 24.81 -55.74
N GLU A 259 -81.58 25.69 -56.31
CA GLU A 259 -81.95 26.50 -57.49
C GLU A 259 -82.23 25.62 -58.70
N LEU A 260 -81.38 24.61 -58.94
CA LEU A 260 -81.55 23.64 -60.03
C LEU A 260 -82.83 22.79 -59.84
N ALA A 261 -83.11 22.35 -58.60
CA ALA A 261 -84.31 21.59 -58.26
C ALA A 261 -85.60 22.43 -58.30
N ALA A 262 -85.50 23.74 -58.02
CA ALA A 262 -86.62 24.68 -58.16
C ALA A 262 -87.01 24.89 -59.63
N GLY A 263 -86.07 24.68 -60.56
CA GLY A 263 -86.26 24.78 -62.00
C GLY A 263 -86.35 26.24 -62.48
N ASP A 264 -85.56 26.58 -63.50
CA ASP A 264 -85.64 27.90 -64.15
C ASP A 264 -86.60 27.82 -65.35
N PRO A 265 -87.76 28.50 -65.33
CA PRO A 265 -88.72 28.53 -66.43
C PRO A 265 -88.20 29.21 -67.71
N THR A 266 -86.99 29.79 -67.70
CA THR A 266 -86.33 30.34 -68.91
C THR A 266 -85.51 29.32 -69.68
N LEU A 267 -85.26 28.12 -69.14
CA LEU A 267 -84.52 27.05 -69.84
C LEU A 267 -85.34 26.32 -70.91
N ASP A 268 -86.65 26.53 -70.99
CA ASP A 268 -87.51 26.00 -72.08
C ASP A 268 -87.27 26.71 -73.43
N ALA A 269 -86.51 27.82 -73.45
CA ALA A 269 -86.12 28.53 -74.66
C ALA A 269 -84.62 28.82 -74.66
N LEU A 270 -83.84 27.92 -75.27
CA LEU A 270 -82.40 28.12 -75.47
C LEU A 270 -82.14 29.34 -76.38
N PRO A 271 -81.28 30.29 -75.99
CA PRO A 271 -80.84 31.39 -76.86
C PRO A 271 -80.20 30.83 -78.15
N PRO A 272 -80.35 31.51 -79.31
CA PRO A 272 -79.83 31.01 -80.59
C PRO A 272 -78.30 30.81 -80.59
N ASP A 273 -77.57 31.44 -79.67
CA ASP A 273 -76.11 31.39 -79.58
C ASP A 273 -75.60 30.39 -78.53
N VAL A 274 -76.47 29.54 -77.96
CA VAL A 274 -76.13 28.68 -76.81
C VAL A 274 -75.00 27.71 -77.12
N THR A 275 -74.95 27.18 -78.35
CA THR A 275 -73.90 26.26 -78.80
C THR A 275 -72.55 26.97 -78.87
N LEU A 276 -72.55 28.23 -79.31
CA LEU A 276 -71.34 29.03 -79.46
C LEU A 276 -70.77 29.46 -78.10
N VAL A 277 -71.64 29.80 -77.15
CA VAL A 277 -71.23 30.09 -75.77
C VAL A 277 -70.73 28.81 -75.08
N LEU A 278 -71.40 27.68 -75.28
CA LEU A 278 -70.99 26.39 -74.72
C LEU A 278 -69.63 25.93 -75.27
N ASP A 279 -69.43 25.98 -76.58
CA ASP A 279 -68.16 25.62 -77.22
C ASP A 279 -67.02 26.52 -76.73
N ARG A 280 -67.27 27.81 -76.52
CA ARG A 280 -66.28 28.73 -75.95
C ARG A 280 -65.91 28.35 -74.51
N ARG A 281 -66.89 28.02 -73.67
CA ARG A 281 -66.67 27.63 -72.27
C ARG A 281 -66.00 26.27 -72.16
N LEU A 282 -66.35 25.32 -73.02
CA LEU A 282 -65.67 24.03 -73.12
C LEU A 282 -64.21 24.23 -73.58
N GLY A 283 -63.96 25.11 -74.55
CA GLY A 283 -62.60 25.46 -74.96
C GLY A 283 -61.78 26.14 -73.84
N GLU A 284 -62.40 27.04 -73.07
CA GLU A 284 -61.78 27.65 -71.88
C GLU A 284 -61.46 26.58 -70.81
N LEU A 285 -62.36 25.61 -70.60
CA LEU A 285 -62.17 24.50 -69.67
C LEU A 285 -61.04 23.56 -70.11
N ASP A 286 -61.00 23.19 -71.40
CA ASP A 286 -59.95 22.35 -71.96
C ASP A 286 -58.58 23.04 -71.88
N ALA A 287 -58.52 24.35 -72.17
CA ALA A 287 -57.30 25.14 -72.00
C ALA A 287 -56.84 25.19 -70.54
N ALA A 288 -57.77 25.35 -69.58
CA ALA A 288 -57.46 25.35 -68.16
C ALA A 288 -56.97 23.97 -67.68
N ASN A 289 -57.59 22.88 -68.16
CA ASN A 289 -57.18 21.51 -67.84
C ASN A 289 -55.78 21.20 -68.42
N LEU A 290 -55.49 21.68 -69.63
CA LEU A 290 -54.15 21.51 -70.23
C LEU A 290 -53.08 22.27 -69.44
N ALA A 291 -53.38 23.49 -68.99
CA ALA A 291 -52.49 24.28 -68.16
C ALA A 291 -52.26 23.62 -66.79
N LEU A 292 -53.30 23.06 -66.17
CA LEU A 292 -53.18 22.31 -64.91
C LEU A 292 -52.28 21.09 -65.07
N ALA A 293 -52.48 20.30 -66.14
CA ALA A 293 -51.65 19.13 -66.42
C ALA A 293 -50.17 19.48 -66.66
N ALA A 294 -49.89 20.63 -67.29
CA ALA A 294 -48.52 21.12 -67.47
C ALA A 294 -47.86 21.47 -66.13
N VAL A 295 -48.57 22.18 -65.24
CA VAL A 295 -48.09 22.53 -63.90
C VAL A 295 -47.86 21.29 -63.03
N ASP A 296 -48.75 20.29 -63.11
CA ASP A 296 -48.57 19.02 -62.40
C ASP A 296 -47.33 18.26 -62.91
N GLY A 297 -47.07 18.29 -64.22
CA GLY A 297 -45.84 17.74 -64.80
C GLY A 297 -44.57 18.42 -64.28
N GLU A 298 -44.54 19.74 -64.26
CA GLU A 298 -43.41 20.52 -63.70
C GLU A 298 -43.20 20.23 -62.22
N LEU A 299 -44.28 20.07 -61.46
CA LEU A 299 -44.23 19.75 -60.04
C LEU A 299 -43.64 18.36 -59.78
N ASP A 300 -44.00 17.37 -60.60
CA ASP A 300 -43.47 16.01 -60.47
C ASP A 300 -42.00 15.92 -60.92
N ASP A 301 -41.59 16.69 -61.92
CA ASP A 301 -40.18 16.84 -62.30
C ASP A 301 -39.35 17.48 -61.18
N ALA A 302 -39.84 18.58 -60.58
CA ALA A 302 -39.19 19.21 -59.43
C ALA A 302 -39.11 18.28 -58.22
N ARG A 303 -40.13 17.43 -57.99
CA ARG A 303 -40.10 16.40 -56.92
C ARG A 303 -39.06 15.32 -57.21
N ARG A 304 -38.94 14.86 -58.46
CA ARG A 304 -37.92 13.89 -58.87
C ARG A 304 -36.52 14.45 -58.74
N GLU A 305 -36.30 15.69 -59.17
CA GLU A 305 -35.02 16.38 -59.00
C GLU A 305 -34.65 16.48 -57.52
N ARG A 306 -35.58 16.94 -56.67
CA ARG A 306 -35.38 17.01 -55.22
C ARG A 306 -35.05 15.65 -54.60
N ALA A 307 -35.69 14.57 -55.04
CA ALA A 307 -35.40 13.22 -54.55
C ALA A 307 -34.05 12.68 -55.05
N GLY A 308 -33.57 13.12 -56.22
CA GLY A 308 -32.28 12.76 -56.79
C GLY A 308 -31.09 13.53 -56.20
N LEU A 309 -31.32 14.67 -55.56
CA LEU A 309 -30.28 15.44 -54.88
C LEU A 309 -29.67 14.64 -53.72
N LYS A 310 -28.44 14.17 -53.92
CA LYS A 310 -27.63 13.58 -52.86
C LYS A 310 -26.92 14.70 -52.11
N VAL A 311 -27.34 14.91 -50.87
CA VAL A 311 -26.70 15.86 -49.96
C VAL A 311 -25.40 15.23 -49.45
N ASP A 312 -24.27 15.79 -49.84
CA ASP A 312 -22.96 15.40 -49.31
C ASP A 312 -22.79 15.96 -47.90
N VAL A 313 -22.99 15.09 -46.91
CA VAL A 313 -22.93 15.42 -45.49
C VAL A 313 -21.54 15.89 -45.07
N ALA A 314 -20.48 15.45 -45.77
CA ALA A 314 -19.11 15.87 -45.46
C ALA A 314 -18.85 17.32 -45.93
N VAL A 315 -19.38 17.70 -47.10
CA VAL A 315 -19.32 19.09 -47.60
C VAL A 315 -20.15 20.02 -46.72
N LEU A 316 -21.34 19.60 -46.30
CA LEU A 316 -22.19 20.37 -45.38
C LEU A 316 -21.55 20.58 -44.01
N ALA A 317 -20.89 19.55 -43.46
CA ALA A 317 -20.15 19.67 -42.20
C ALA A 317 -18.91 20.59 -42.32
N ALA A 318 -18.42 20.84 -43.53
CA ALA A 318 -17.29 21.73 -43.81
C ALA A 318 -17.72 23.15 -44.23
N ALA A 319 -19.03 23.47 -44.24
CA ALA A 319 -19.56 24.73 -44.76
C ALA A 319 -18.89 25.98 -44.16
N ASP A 320 -18.72 26.02 -42.83
CA ASP A 320 -18.09 27.15 -42.14
C ASP A 320 -16.61 27.32 -42.53
N LYS A 321 -15.91 26.21 -42.78
CA LYS A 321 -14.50 26.22 -43.20
C LYS A 321 -14.34 26.66 -44.65
N ILE A 322 -15.27 26.26 -45.53
CA ILE A 322 -15.29 26.68 -46.93
C ILE A 322 -15.63 28.18 -47.03
N GLY A 323 -16.57 28.67 -46.22
CA GLY A 323 -16.87 30.10 -46.10
C GLY A 323 -15.65 30.92 -45.69
N ALA A 324 -14.97 30.51 -44.62
CA ALA A 324 -13.76 31.18 -44.15
C ALA A 324 -12.62 31.20 -45.19
N ALA A 325 -12.44 30.13 -45.97
CA ALA A 325 -11.41 30.06 -47.02
C ALA A 325 -11.73 30.98 -48.22
N ARG A 326 -13.01 31.16 -48.55
CA ARG A 326 -13.45 32.09 -49.60
C ARG A 326 -13.21 33.55 -49.19
N ASP A 327 -13.54 33.91 -47.96
CA ASP A 327 -13.34 35.27 -47.46
C ASP A 327 -11.85 35.61 -47.33
N ALA A 328 -11.01 34.63 -47.00
CA ALA A 328 -9.55 34.77 -46.98
C ALA A 328 -8.90 34.91 -48.38
N SER A 329 -9.58 34.46 -49.45
CA SER A 329 -9.10 34.62 -50.83
C SER A 329 -9.59 35.93 -51.49
N ALA A 330 -10.51 36.65 -50.84
CA ALA A 330 -11.04 37.93 -51.30
C ALA A 330 -10.40 39.15 -50.61
N ALA A 331 -9.51 38.91 -49.64
CA ALA A 331 -8.66 39.89 -48.96
C ALA A 331 -7.22 39.85 -49.51
#